data_AF-A0A7S2PZV6-F1
#
_entry.id   AF-A0A7S2PZV6-F1
#
_cell.length_a   1.000
_cell.length_b   1.000
_cell.length_c   1.000
_cell.angle_alpha   90.00
_cell.angle_beta   90.00
_cell.angle_gamma   90.00
#
_symmetry.space_group_name_H-M   'P 1'
#
loop_
_entity.id
_entity.type
_entity.pdbx_description
1 polymer ?
#
loop_
_entity_poly.entity_id
_entity_poly.type
_entity_poly.pdbx_seq_one_letter_code
_entity_poly.pdbx_strand_id
1 'polypeptide(L)'
;AISVLIRAGMSTPSLRLAATKGIDISGAGHWSIAMVHGVCIVFVWHPLPHIIFNQSCSGYFRWVPVVKLLEGLLWAALFSRLQADQRGIAACSGIFFGALPYFTFWAIWVFVAQVDGTIGQHTNCVPDVLGVFLWGPLILLMSWLGVDLCMACPRLGPMLVRLFLRSSSGLVGGQGQERLPGKAVHCAGPVAGTNIESSDSSDSYEA
;
A
#
# COMPACT_ATOMS: atom_id res chain seq x y z
N ALA A 1 -5.46 -15.43 -22.39
CA ALA A 1 -4.22 -15.75 -21.66
C ALA A 1 -3.35 -14.50 -21.42
N ILE A 2 -2.95 -13.76 -22.46
CA ILE A 2 -2.07 -12.58 -22.32
C ILE A 2 -2.67 -11.47 -21.43
N SER A 3 -3.95 -11.12 -21.62
CA SER A 3 -4.63 -10.14 -20.75
C SER A 3 -4.77 -10.60 -19.29
N VAL A 4 -4.82 -11.91 -19.05
CA VAL A 4 -4.85 -12.52 -17.70
C VAL A 4 -3.46 -12.48 -17.08
N LEU A 5 -2.39 -12.74 -17.85
CA LEU A 5 -1.01 -12.61 -17.40
C LEU A 5 -0.61 -11.15 -17.13
N ILE A 6 -1.13 -10.21 -17.94
CA ILE A 6 -0.96 -8.76 -17.75
C ILE A 6 -1.75 -8.29 -16.53
N ARG A 7 -2.98 -8.80 -16.31
CA ARG A 7 -3.78 -8.48 -15.11
C ARG A 7 -3.29 -9.18 -13.84
N ALA A 8 -2.59 -10.31 -13.94
CA ALA A 8 -2.03 -11.05 -12.81
C ALA A 8 -0.75 -10.41 -12.23
N GLY A 9 -0.41 -9.18 -12.63
CA GLY A 9 0.72 -8.46 -12.05
C GLY A 9 2.09 -8.95 -12.52
N MET A 10 2.20 -9.74 -13.60
CA MET A 10 3.52 -10.10 -14.17
C MET A 10 4.06 -9.03 -15.15
N SER A 11 3.46 -7.84 -15.16
CA SER A 11 3.83 -6.69 -15.99
C SER A 11 5.20 -6.12 -15.66
N THR A 12 5.59 -6.10 -14.38
CA THR A 12 6.84 -5.46 -13.93
C THR A 12 7.91 -6.48 -13.51
N PRO A 13 9.21 -6.23 -13.77
CA PRO A 13 10.31 -7.10 -13.34
C PRO A 13 10.29 -7.39 -11.83
N SER A 14 9.84 -6.44 -11.04
CA SER A 14 9.83 -6.49 -9.57
C SER A 14 8.77 -7.44 -9.02
N LEU A 15 7.58 -7.47 -9.63
CA LEU A 15 6.56 -8.44 -9.28
C LEU A 15 6.94 -9.86 -9.75
N ARG A 16 7.63 -9.99 -10.89
CA ARG A 16 8.22 -11.29 -11.29
C ARG A 16 9.25 -11.76 -10.27
N LEU A 17 10.13 -10.88 -9.79
CA LEU A 17 11.09 -11.21 -8.73
C LEU A 17 10.38 -11.63 -7.44
N ALA A 18 9.31 -10.95 -7.05
CA ALA A 18 8.49 -11.35 -5.91
C ALA A 18 7.86 -12.75 -6.10
N ALA A 19 7.30 -13.01 -7.28
CA ALA A 19 6.73 -14.32 -7.62
C ALA A 19 7.79 -15.44 -7.60
N THR A 20 9.01 -15.20 -8.09
CA THR A 20 10.11 -16.19 -7.99
C THR A 20 10.52 -16.51 -6.56
N LYS A 21 10.23 -15.62 -5.60
CA LYS A 21 10.41 -15.85 -4.16
C LYS A 21 9.18 -16.47 -3.49
N GLY A 22 8.22 -16.97 -4.27
CA GLY A 22 6.99 -17.60 -3.79
C GLY A 22 6.05 -16.63 -3.07
N ILE A 23 6.09 -15.35 -3.39
CA ILE A 23 5.15 -14.35 -2.86
C ILE A 23 3.92 -14.33 -3.76
N ASP A 24 2.73 -14.43 -3.15
CA ASP A 24 1.48 -14.23 -3.85
C ASP A 24 1.32 -12.77 -4.29
N ILE A 25 1.27 -12.55 -5.60
CA ILE A 25 1.14 -11.24 -6.24
C ILE A 25 -0.28 -10.91 -6.68
N SER A 26 -1.27 -11.75 -6.32
CA SER A 26 -2.67 -11.57 -6.71
C SER A 26 -3.27 -10.23 -6.25
N GLY A 27 -2.74 -9.64 -5.17
CA GLY A 27 -3.14 -8.32 -4.65
C GLY A 27 -2.31 -7.15 -5.17
N ALA A 28 -1.37 -7.36 -6.10
CA ALA A 28 -0.53 -6.28 -6.61
C ALA A 28 -1.36 -5.23 -7.35
N GLY A 29 -1.11 -3.95 -7.06
CA GLY A 29 -1.87 -2.84 -7.63
C GLY A 29 -3.30 -2.67 -7.08
N HIS A 30 -3.77 -3.55 -6.20
CA HIS A 30 -5.05 -3.36 -5.52
C HIS A 30 -4.88 -2.36 -4.38
N TRP A 31 -5.62 -1.26 -4.46
CA TRP A 31 -5.79 -0.27 -3.40
C TRP A 31 -7.27 0.12 -3.33
N SER A 32 -7.70 0.60 -2.17
CA SER A 32 -9.04 1.16 -2.01
C SER A 32 -8.96 2.68 -1.84
N ILE A 33 -9.97 3.38 -2.35
CA ILE A 33 -10.10 4.83 -2.16
C ILE A 33 -10.17 5.19 -0.67
N ALA A 34 -10.69 4.28 0.17
CA ALA A 34 -10.74 4.43 1.62
C ALA A 34 -9.33 4.51 2.24
N MET A 35 -8.35 3.72 1.76
CA MET A 35 -6.97 3.82 2.23
C MET A 35 -6.38 5.21 1.95
N VAL A 36 -6.57 5.70 0.71
CA VAL A 36 -6.08 7.02 0.30
C VAL A 36 -6.74 8.12 1.13
N HIS A 37 -8.05 8.05 1.33
CA HIS A 37 -8.77 8.96 2.21
C HIS A 37 -8.27 8.92 3.65
N GLY A 38 -8.00 7.74 4.20
CA GLY A 38 -7.46 7.60 5.55
C GLY A 38 -6.14 8.36 5.74
N VAL A 39 -5.22 8.23 4.78
CA VAL A 39 -3.95 8.98 4.80
C VAL A 39 -4.19 10.49 4.65
N CYS A 40 -5.02 10.89 3.68
CA CYS A 40 -5.35 12.31 3.47
C CYS A 40 -6.05 12.94 4.68
N ILE A 41 -6.90 12.20 5.41
CA ILE A 41 -7.54 12.71 6.62
C ILE A 41 -6.47 13.07 7.65
N VAL A 42 -5.49 12.20 7.88
CA VAL A 42 -4.45 12.39 8.90
C VAL A 42 -3.44 13.48 8.53
N PHE A 43 -2.98 13.49 7.28
CA PHE A 43 -1.86 14.34 6.85
C PHE A 43 -2.28 15.58 6.07
N VAL A 44 -3.53 15.72 5.66
CA VAL A 44 -4.02 16.91 4.94
C VAL A 44 -5.17 17.57 5.68
N TRP A 45 -6.27 16.85 5.89
CA TRP A 45 -7.48 17.44 6.47
C TRP A 45 -7.33 17.78 7.95
N HIS A 46 -6.66 16.93 8.73
CA HIS A 46 -6.43 17.15 10.16
C HIS A 46 -5.49 18.33 10.49
N PRO A 47 -4.31 18.50 9.85
CA PRO A 47 -3.46 19.66 10.14
C PRO A 47 -4.08 20.99 9.69
N LEU A 48 -5.04 20.99 8.77
CA LEU A 48 -5.65 22.22 8.25
C LEU A 48 -6.40 23.02 9.34
N PRO A 49 -7.34 22.45 10.13
CA PRO A 49 -7.89 23.08 11.33
C PRO A 49 -6.81 23.51 12.33
N HIS A 50 -5.75 22.72 12.52
CA HIS A 50 -4.67 23.07 13.45
C HIS A 50 -3.94 24.35 13.03
N ILE A 51 -3.77 24.57 11.73
CA ILE A 51 -3.19 25.81 11.18
C ILE A 51 -4.18 26.97 11.32
N ILE A 52 -5.44 26.78 10.91
CA ILE A 52 -6.46 27.84 10.89
C ILE A 52 -6.77 28.35 12.30
N PHE A 53 -6.93 27.43 13.25
CA PHE A 53 -7.31 27.75 14.63
C PHE A 53 -6.13 27.81 15.59
N ASN A 54 -4.91 27.56 15.12
CA ASN A 54 -3.69 27.56 15.94
C ASN A 54 -3.79 26.60 17.16
N GLN A 55 -4.37 25.40 16.95
CA GLN A 55 -4.75 24.43 17.99
C GLN A 55 -3.75 23.27 18.20
N SER A 56 -2.58 23.31 17.54
CA SER A 56 -1.57 22.25 17.63
C SER A 56 -0.41 22.65 18.53
N CYS A 57 0.61 23.28 17.96
CA CYS A 57 1.81 23.72 18.68
C CYS A 57 1.89 25.25 18.74
N SER A 58 2.55 25.76 19.76
CA SER A 58 2.87 27.19 19.92
C SER A 58 4.38 27.42 19.99
N GLY A 59 4.80 28.69 20.05
CA GLY A 59 6.21 29.08 20.15
C GLY A 59 7.05 28.56 18.97
N TYR A 60 8.20 27.95 19.30
CA TYR A 60 9.16 27.44 18.31
C TYR A 60 8.58 26.33 17.41
N PHE A 61 7.56 25.60 17.86
CA PHE A 61 6.98 24.48 17.13
C PHE A 61 5.74 24.85 16.29
N ARG A 62 5.40 26.14 16.17
CA ARG A 62 4.22 26.59 15.41
C ARG A 62 4.21 26.15 13.94
N TRP A 63 5.37 25.86 13.37
CA TRP A 63 5.51 25.39 11.98
C TRP A 63 5.17 23.90 11.79
N VAL A 64 5.11 23.10 12.85
CA VAL A 64 4.88 21.64 12.80
C VAL A 64 3.64 21.26 11.97
N PRO A 65 2.43 21.82 12.22
CA PRO A 65 1.26 21.43 11.44
C PRO A 65 1.37 21.83 9.95
N VAL A 66 2.14 22.88 9.63
CA VAL A 66 2.41 23.27 8.23
C VAL A 66 3.27 22.22 7.53
N VAL A 67 4.35 21.75 8.18
CA VAL A 67 5.20 20.70 7.61
C VAL A 67 4.42 19.40 7.45
N LYS A 68 3.59 19.02 8.44
CA LYS A 68 2.71 17.85 8.34
C LYS A 68 1.78 17.92 7.12
N LEU A 69 1.18 19.09 6.89
CA LEU A 69 0.35 19.33 5.71
C LEU A 69 1.15 19.17 4.41
N LEU A 70 2.35 19.74 4.34
CA LEU A 70 3.22 19.63 3.17
C LEU A 70 3.64 18.18 2.90
N GLU A 71 3.92 17.39 3.92
CA GLU A 71 4.20 15.94 3.78
C GLU A 71 3.01 15.19 3.20
N GLY A 72 1.79 15.49 3.68
CA GLY A 72 0.56 14.92 3.13
C GLY A 72 0.34 15.27 1.66
N LEU A 73 0.56 16.54 1.29
CA LEU A 73 0.47 16.99 -0.09
C LEU A 73 1.55 16.38 -0.98
N LEU A 74 2.78 16.27 -0.48
CA LEU A 74 3.89 15.62 -1.19
C LEU A 74 3.59 14.13 -1.41
N TRP A 75 3.06 13.44 -0.39
CA TRP A 75 2.65 12.06 -0.51
C TRP A 75 1.52 11.89 -1.53
N ALA A 76 0.50 12.75 -1.52
CA ALA A 76 -0.58 12.72 -2.49
C ALA A 76 -0.08 12.98 -3.93
N ALA A 77 0.83 13.93 -4.10
CA ALA A 77 1.48 14.21 -5.38
C ALA A 77 2.30 13.00 -5.86
N LEU A 78 3.09 12.38 -4.98
CA LEU A 78 3.84 11.16 -5.27
C LEU A 78 2.89 10.04 -5.68
N PHE A 79 1.86 9.77 -4.88
CA PHE A 79 0.83 8.76 -5.15
C PHE A 79 0.18 8.93 -6.53
N SER A 80 -0.14 10.18 -6.92
CA SER A 80 -0.72 10.47 -8.23
C SER A 80 0.22 10.13 -9.40
N ARG A 81 1.55 10.19 -9.19
CA ARG A 81 2.57 9.90 -10.21
C ARG A 81 3.02 8.44 -10.23
N LEU A 82 2.78 7.68 -9.16
CA LEU A 82 3.12 6.26 -9.12
C LEU A 82 2.29 5.46 -10.13
N GLN A 83 2.91 4.41 -10.69
CA GLN A 83 2.24 3.43 -11.54
C GLN A 83 1.19 2.66 -10.72
N ALA A 84 0.21 2.06 -11.40
CA ALA A 84 -0.88 1.32 -10.75
C ALA A 84 -0.38 0.29 -9.71
N ASP A 85 0.66 -0.45 -10.06
CA ASP A 85 1.26 -1.49 -9.20
C ASP A 85 1.88 -0.91 -7.91
N GLN A 86 2.49 0.28 -8.01
CA GLN A 86 3.14 0.96 -6.89
C GLN A 86 2.16 1.72 -5.99
N ARG A 87 1.02 2.17 -6.54
CA ARG A 87 -0.05 2.81 -5.75
C ARG A 87 -0.59 1.89 -4.67
N GLY A 88 -0.70 0.59 -4.94
CA GLY A 88 -1.06 -0.42 -3.94
C GLY A 88 -0.17 -0.34 -2.69
N ILE A 89 1.15 -0.40 -2.89
CA ILE A 89 2.12 -0.33 -1.80
C ILE A 89 2.12 1.04 -1.11
N ALA A 90 2.02 2.13 -1.87
CA ALA A 90 1.98 3.48 -1.28
C ALA A 90 0.73 3.69 -0.41
N ALA A 91 -0.45 3.22 -0.85
CA ALA A 91 -1.68 3.26 -0.05
C ALA A 91 -1.57 2.40 1.21
N CYS A 92 -1.10 1.15 1.08
CA CYS A 92 -0.94 0.25 2.22
C CYS A 92 0.08 0.79 3.23
N SER A 93 1.25 1.23 2.77
CA SER A 93 2.27 1.82 3.66
C SER A 93 1.76 3.09 4.35
N GLY A 94 1.04 3.95 3.62
CA GLY A 94 0.38 5.12 4.20
C GLY A 94 -0.58 4.76 5.33
N ILE A 95 -1.36 3.68 5.20
CA ILE A 95 -2.26 3.21 6.25
C ILE A 95 -1.50 2.57 7.42
N PHE A 96 -0.62 1.60 7.16
CA PHE A 96 0.04 0.82 8.22
C PHE A 96 1.11 1.59 8.98
N PHE A 97 1.83 2.49 8.32
CA PHE A 97 2.93 3.26 8.92
C PHE A 97 2.55 4.71 9.21
N GLY A 98 1.50 5.23 8.58
CA GLY A 98 1.00 6.58 8.78
C GLY A 98 -0.29 6.62 9.58
N ALA A 99 -1.41 6.35 8.93
CA ALA A 99 -2.73 6.65 9.47
C ALA A 99 -3.08 5.85 10.72
N LEU A 100 -2.90 4.52 10.71
CA LEU A 100 -3.25 3.67 11.86
C LEU A 100 -2.39 3.99 13.09
N PRO A 101 -1.04 3.99 13.02
CA PRO A 101 -0.22 4.37 14.17
C PRO A 101 -0.53 5.77 14.68
N TYR A 102 -0.75 6.73 13.77
CA TYR A 102 -1.12 8.09 14.14
C TYR A 102 -2.41 8.12 14.95
N PHE A 103 -3.50 7.51 14.44
CA PHE A 103 -4.78 7.51 15.12
C PHE A 103 -4.73 6.79 16.45
N THR A 104 -4.05 5.64 16.52
CA THR A 104 -3.91 4.89 17.76
C THR A 104 -3.14 5.70 18.81
N PHE A 105 -2.00 6.29 18.45
CA PHE A 105 -1.24 7.12 19.36
C PHE A 105 -2.01 8.37 19.78
N TRP A 106 -2.63 9.07 18.84
CA TRP A 106 -3.44 10.25 19.12
C TRP A 106 -4.60 9.93 20.08
N ALA A 107 -5.32 8.82 19.86
CA ALA A 107 -6.41 8.41 20.73
C ALA A 107 -5.93 8.10 22.15
N ILE A 108 -4.82 7.37 22.30
CA ILE A 108 -4.20 7.10 23.60
C ILE A 108 -3.77 8.41 24.27
N TRP A 109 -3.10 9.30 23.52
CA TRP A 109 -2.61 10.57 24.04
C TRP A 109 -3.73 11.48 24.53
N VAL A 110 -4.79 11.65 23.74
CA VAL A 110 -5.97 12.44 24.12
C VAL A 110 -6.66 11.83 25.33
N PHE A 111 -6.78 10.49 25.39
CA PHE A 111 -7.35 9.81 26.54
C PHE A 111 -6.55 10.06 27.83
N VAL A 112 -5.22 9.95 27.77
CA VAL A 112 -4.34 10.24 28.91
C VAL A 112 -4.46 11.70 29.33
N ALA A 113 -4.39 12.64 28.40
CA ALA A 113 -4.53 14.07 28.70
C ALA A 113 -5.90 14.41 29.32
N GLN A 114 -6.97 13.72 28.88
CA GLN A 114 -8.31 13.85 29.46
C GLN A 114 -8.35 13.40 30.91
N VAL A 115 -7.76 12.23 31.21
CA VAL A 115 -7.72 11.66 32.56
C VAL A 115 -6.88 12.54 33.49
N ASP A 116 -5.77 13.07 33.00
CA ASP A 116 -4.87 13.94 33.77
C ASP A 116 -5.38 15.38 33.94
N GLY A 117 -6.49 15.74 33.29
CA GLY A 117 -7.02 17.10 33.30
C GLY A 117 -6.12 18.14 32.60
N THR A 118 -5.19 17.67 31.76
CA THR A 118 -4.23 18.52 31.04
C THR A 118 -4.70 18.91 29.64
N ILE A 119 -6.00 18.73 29.35
CA ILE A 119 -6.56 19.17 28.07
C ILE A 119 -6.53 20.69 27.98
N GLY A 120 -5.62 21.18 27.15
CA GLY A 120 -5.50 22.58 26.75
C GLY A 120 -5.51 22.75 25.24
N GLN A 121 -5.34 24.00 24.80
CA GLN A 121 -5.33 24.39 23.38
C GLN A 121 -4.20 23.77 22.54
N HIS A 122 -3.23 23.09 23.16
CA HIS A 122 -2.03 22.55 22.51
C HIS A 122 -1.79 21.06 22.78
N THR A 123 -2.83 20.31 23.14
CA THR A 123 -2.74 18.86 23.39
C THR A 123 -2.31 18.07 22.16
N ASN A 124 -2.59 18.58 20.96
CA ASN A 124 -2.24 17.92 19.71
C ASN A 124 -0.77 18.06 19.29
N CYS A 125 0.04 18.86 20.01
CA CYS A 125 1.41 19.13 19.59
C CYS A 125 2.27 17.86 19.55
N VAL A 126 2.17 16.99 20.56
CA VAL A 126 2.99 15.77 20.63
C VAL A 126 2.67 14.78 19.49
N PRO A 127 1.39 14.41 19.23
CA PRO A 127 1.03 13.61 18.06
C PRO A 127 1.46 14.23 16.73
N ASP A 128 1.35 15.56 16.57
CA ASP A 128 1.75 16.24 15.34
C ASP A 128 3.26 16.25 15.13
N VAL A 129 4.05 16.42 16.19
CA VAL A 129 5.53 16.30 16.15
C VAL A 129 5.93 14.89 15.71
N LEU A 130 5.32 13.84 16.27
CA LEU A 130 5.57 12.47 15.80
C LEU A 130 5.12 12.27 14.35
N GLY A 131 4.01 12.90 13.95
CA GLY A 131 3.57 12.99 12.57
C GLY A 131 4.67 13.47 11.64
N VAL A 132 5.30 14.60 11.96
CA VAL A 132 6.33 15.23 11.13
C VAL A 132 7.66 14.51 11.16
N PHE A 133 8.12 14.02 12.31
CA PHE A 133 9.48 13.50 12.42
C PHE A 133 9.59 11.99 12.22
N LEU A 134 8.49 11.25 12.39
CA LEU A 134 8.50 9.80 12.31
C LEU A 134 7.61 9.29 11.19
N TRP A 135 6.30 9.54 11.26
CA TRP A 135 5.35 8.88 10.38
C TRP A 135 5.34 9.45 8.95
N GLY A 136 5.39 10.78 8.79
CA GLY A 136 5.45 11.48 7.50
C GLY A 136 6.66 11.06 6.66
N PRO A 137 7.89 11.18 7.17
CA PRO A 137 9.09 10.74 6.46
C PRO A 137 9.06 9.25 6.15
N LEU A 138 8.54 8.42 7.05
CA LEU A 138 8.43 6.97 6.84
C LEU A 138 7.46 6.64 5.70
N ILE A 139 6.27 7.26 5.64
CA ILE A 139 5.32 7.01 4.55
C ILE A 139 5.84 7.51 3.20
N LEU A 140 6.54 8.65 3.19
CA LEU A 140 7.15 9.22 1.99
C LEU A 140 8.27 8.32 1.48
N LEU A 141 9.16 7.88 2.38
CA LEU A 141 10.25 6.96 2.06
C LEU A 141 9.70 5.64 1.51
N MET A 142 8.75 5.01 2.19
CA MET A 142 8.17 3.74 1.74
C MET A 142 7.43 3.87 0.40
N SER A 143 6.73 4.99 0.19
CA SER A 143 6.05 5.27 -1.08
C SER A 143 7.03 5.53 -2.22
N TRP A 144 8.19 6.14 -1.92
CA TRP A 144 9.25 6.41 -2.90
C TRP A 144 10.05 5.16 -3.24
N LEU A 145 10.38 4.32 -2.24
CA LEU A 145 11.13 3.08 -2.44
C LEU A 145 10.39 2.09 -3.36
N GLY A 146 9.05 2.03 -3.24
CA GLY A 146 8.22 1.13 -4.03
C GLY A 146 8.54 -0.35 -3.80
N VAL A 147 8.08 -1.22 -4.71
CA VAL A 147 8.31 -2.67 -4.63
C VAL A 147 9.81 -2.98 -4.79
N ASP A 148 10.45 -2.30 -5.74
CA ASP A 148 11.78 -2.62 -6.27
C ASP A 148 12.83 -2.56 -5.17
N LEU A 149 12.87 -1.42 -4.46
CA LEU A 149 13.84 -1.20 -3.40
C LEU A 149 13.45 -1.93 -2.10
N CYS A 150 12.15 -2.13 -1.85
CA CYS A 150 11.74 -3.01 -0.76
C CYS A 150 12.30 -4.42 -0.95
N MET A 151 12.22 -4.97 -2.17
CA MET A 151 12.71 -6.33 -2.48
C MET A 151 14.24 -6.47 -2.48
N ALA A 152 14.97 -5.36 -2.59
CA ALA A 152 16.43 -5.33 -2.45
C ALA A 152 16.87 -5.64 -1.02
N CYS A 153 16.02 -5.41 -0.01
CA CYS A 153 16.29 -5.78 1.38
C CYS A 153 16.12 -7.30 1.59
N PRO A 154 17.18 -8.08 1.85
CA PRO A 154 17.16 -9.53 1.74
C PRO A 154 16.23 -10.24 2.73
N ARG A 155 16.00 -9.67 3.91
CA ARG A 155 15.13 -10.24 4.96
C ARG A 155 13.81 -9.50 5.11
N LEU A 156 13.88 -8.18 5.28
CA LEU A 156 12.70 -7.36 5.57
C LEU A 156 11.81 -7.15 4.33
N GLY A 157 12.42 -7.10 3.14
CA GLY A 157 11.73 -6.85 1.88
C GLY A 157 10.60 -7.82 1.58
N PRO A 158 10.88 -9.13 1.48
CA PRO A 158 9.87 -10.14 1.24
C PRO A 158 8.75 -10.14 2.28
N MET A 159 9.05 -9.85 3.56
CA MET A 159 8.03 -9.78 4.61
C MET A 159 7.11 -8.57 4.43
N LEU A 160 7.67 -7.39 4.15
CA LEU A 160 6.88 -6.17 3.91
C LEU A 160 6.00 -6.32 2.67
N VAL A 161 6.56 -6.83 1.58
CA VAL A 161 5.80 -7.04 0.34
C VAL A 161 4.68 -8.06 0.55
N ARG A 162 4.93 -9.17 1.27
CA ARG A 162 3.87 -10.11 1.66
C ARG A 162 2.78 -9.45 2.51
N LEU A 163 3.16 -8.62 3.48
CA LEU A 163 2.22 -7.92 4.35
C LEU A 163 1.31 -6.98 3.54
N PHE A 164 1.89 -6.18 2.64
CA PHE A 164 1.15 -5.25 1.82
C PHE A 164 0.20 -5.95 0.84
N LEU A 165 0.69 -6.96 0.11
CA LEU A 165 -0.10 -7.69 -0.88
C LEU A 165 -1.26 -8.47 -0.25
N ARG A 166 -1.05 -9.04 0.95
CA ARG A 166 -2.11 -9.76 1.68
C ARG A 166 -3.20 -8.82 2.20
N SER A 167 -2.83 -7.62 2.64
CA SER A 167 -3.79 -6.68 3.23
C SER A 167 -4.78 -6.13 2.20
N SER A 168 -4.34 -5.90 0.96
CA SER A 168 -5.23 -5.43 -0.12
C SER A 168 -6.35 -6.43 -0.42
N SER A 169 -6.07 -7.73 -0.35
CA SER A 169 -7.07 -8.77 -0.59
C SER A 169 -8.11 -8.87 0.53
N GLY A 170 -7.70 -8.68 1.79
CA GLY A 170 -8.58 -8.78 2.95
C GLY A 170 -9.55 -7.60 3.11
N LEU A 171 -9.10 -6.37 2.80
CA LEU A 171 -9.91 -5.16 2.97
C LEU A 171 -10.95 -4.97 1.86
N VAL A 172 -10.70 -5.52 0.66
CA VAL A 172 -11.63 -5.40 -0.48
C VAL A 172 -12.64 -6.56 -0.51
N GLY A 173 -12.33 -7.72 0.09
CA GLY A 173 -13.16 -8.93 0.05
C GLY A 173 -14.47 -8.90 0.87
N GLY A 174 -14.82 -7.78 1.51
CA GLY A 174 -15.98 -7.68 2.41
C GLY A 174 -17.33 -7.36 1.75
N GLN A 175 -17.35 -6.96 0.47
CA GLN A 175 -18.61 -6.66 -0.23
C GLN A 175 -18.82 -7.57 -1.43
N GLY A 176 -19.70 -8.56 -1.27
CA GLY A 176 -20.56 -8.98 -2.38
C GLY A 176 -19.91 -9.79 -3.49
N GLN A 177 -18.86 -10.57 -3.22
CA GLN A 177 -18.75 -11.84 -3.94
C GLN A 177 -19.66 -12.84 -3.25
N GLU A 178 -20.98 -12.57 -3.32
CA GLU A 178 -21.94 -13.65 -3.40
C GLU A 178 -21.41 -14.53 -4.52
N ARG A 179 -20.80 -15.65 -4.13
CA ARG A 179 -20.82 -16.84 -4.94
C ARG A 179 -22.30 -17.06 -5.22
N LEU A 180 -22.80 -16.48 -6.30
CA LEU A 180 -23.89 -17.08 -7.04
C LEU A 180 -23.49 -18.56 -7.11
N PRO A 181 -24.30 -19.48 -6.58
CA PRO A 181 -24.09 -20.91 -6.76
C PRO A 181 -24.35 -21.23 -8.24
N GLY A 182 -23.47 -20.72 -9.10
CA GLY A 182 -23.43 -20.95 -10.51
C GLY A 182 -22.77 -22.28 -10.72
N LYS A 183 -23.62 -23.29 -10.94
CA LYS A 183 -23.40 -24.48 -11.77
C LYS A 183 -21.94 -24.66 -12.18
N ALA A 184 -21.35 -25.77 -11.74
CA ALA A 184 -20.18 -26.34 -12.38
C ALA A 184 -20.37 -26.31 -13.90
N VAL A 185 -19.80 -25.30 -14.56
CA VAL A 185 -19.61 -25.34 -16.00
C VAL A 185 -18.50 -26.36 -16.15
N HIS A 186 -18.93 -27.60 -16.34
CA HIS A 186 -18.12 -28.68 -16.83
C HIS A 186 -17.56 -28.19 -18.17
N CYS A 187 -16.38 -27.60 -18.16
CA CYS A 187 -15.57 -27.44 -19.37
C CYS A 187 -15.05 -28.83 -19.75
N ALA A 188 -15.98 -29.72 -20.14
CA ALA A 188 -15.68 -30.84 -20.99
C ALA A 188 -15.38 -30.24 -22.37
N GLY A 189 -14.16 -29.75 -22.55
CA GLY A 189 -13.62 -29.55 -23.88
C GLY A 189 -13.51 -30.93 -24.55
N PRO A 190 -13.90 -31.07 -25.83
CA PRO A 190 -13.66 -32.29 -26.56
C PRO A 190 -12.15 -32.52 -26.62
N VAL A 191 -11.73 -33.70 -26.16
CA VAL A 191 -10.41 -34.26 -26.45
C VAL A 191 -10.38 -34.54 -27.95
N ALA A 192 -10.08 -33.51 -28.74
CA ALA A 192 -9.69 -33.68 -30.13
C ALA A 192 -8.26 -34.22 -30.11
N GLY A 193 -8.16 -35.55 -30.18
CA GLY A 193 -6.90 -36.24 -30.45
C GLY A 193 -6.28 -35.67 -31.71
N THR A 194 -5.15 -34.99 -31.55
CA THR A 194 -4.20 -34.77 -32.62
C THR A 194 -3.01 -35.67 -32.30
N ASN A 195 -2.92 -36.76 -33.05
CA ASN A 195 -1.71 -37.55 -33.15
C ASN A 195 -0.60 -36.61 -33.64
N ILE A 196 0.31 -36.24 -32.76
CA ILE A 196 1.59 -35.66 -33.17
C ILE A 196 2.43 -36.86 -33.57
N GLU A 197 2.44 -37.16 -34.87
CA GLU A 197 3.46 -38.02 -35.46
C GLU A 197 4.83 -37.40 -35.21
N SER A 198 5.68 -38.19 -34.56
CA SER A 198 7.11 -37.99 -34.44
C SER A 198 7.72 -38.00 -35.84
N SER A 199 8.11 -36.82 -36.34
CA SER A 199 9.04 -36.73 -37.47
C SER A 199 10.45 -36.60 -36.90
N ASP A 200 11.11 -37.74 -36.72
CA ASP A 200 12.57 -37.81 -36.59
C ASP A 200 13.19 -37.34 -37.92
N SER A 201 13.79 -36.15 -37.95
CA SER A 201 14.73 -35.77 -39.00
C SER A 201 16.13 -35.73 -38.40
N SER A 202 16.80 -36.87 -38.50
CA SER A 202 18.24 -37.01 -38.30
C SER A 202 18.94 -36.45 -39.53
N ASP A 203 19.42 -35.20 -39.45
CA ASP A 203 20.39 -34.69 -40.43
C ASP A 203 21.77 -34.67 -39.78
N SER A 204 22.47 -35.78 -40.01
CA SER A 204 23.92 -35.90 -40.01
C SER A 204 24.52 -34.96 -41.07
N TYR A 205 25.39 -34.05 -40.65
CA TYR A 205 26.41 -33.47 -41.51
C TYR A 205 27.78 -33.91 -41.00
N GLU A 206 28.35 -34.91 -41.67
CA GLU A 206 29.78 -35.12 -41.78
C GLU A 206 30.35 -34.14 -42.82
N ALA A 207 31.41 -33.42 -42.43
CA ALA A 207 32.68 -33.18 -43.16
C ALA A 207 33.39 -31.94 -42.58
#